data_AF-W2YI56-F1
#
_entry.id   AF-W2YI56-F1
#
_cell.length_a   1.000
_cell.length_b   1.000
_cell.length_c   1.000
_cell.angle_alpha   90.00
_cell.angle_beta   90.00
_cell.angle_gamma   90.00
#
_symmetry.space_group_name_H-M   'P 1'
#
loop_
_entity.id
_entity.type
_entity.pdbx_description
1 polymer ?
#
loop_
_entity_poly.entity_id
_entity_poly.type
_entity_poly.pdbx_seq_one_letter_code
_entity_poly.pdbx_strand_id
1 'polypeptide(L)'
;MGKSITTQQEFSKLEQRLIQTADDATNCLKVLKGNLSEFDSRHKLFFVNTSKFYLRSDIRAAKDRASELRAAANQIAECEAPSESEITASRSAMHATADALNELARSARTYDKKNLKSKGITGIVTTLCGGKKQAKKETKTSKGKDPAGMDNNRVGSEGILRAPDTVEEVVTTTLSDCFSGFRELQHQIATSEKSLSPLFADSTNPAESS
;
A
#
# COMPACT_ATOMS: atom_id res chain seq x y z
N MET A 1 18.79 -38.13 1.55
CA MET A 1 18.97 -37.29 0.35
C MET A 1 17.75 -36.47 -0.05
N GLY A 2 16.49 -36.93 0.12
CA GLY A 2 15.32 -36.18 -0.35
C GLY A 2 15.04 -34.82 0.32
N LYS A 3 15.30 -34.66 1.62
CA LYS A 3 14.95 -33.42 2.38
C LYS A 3 15.68 -32.17 1.86
N SER A 4 16.98 -32.28 1.58
CA SER A 4 17.80 -31.15 1.08
C SER A 4 17.39 -30.71 -0.33
N ILE A 5 16.97 -31.65 -1.18
CA ILE A 5 16.45 -31.36 -2.52
C ILE A 5 15.13 -30.57 -2.43
N THR A 6 14.24 -30.96 -1.51
CA THR A 6 12.96 -30.25 -1.30
C THR A 6 13.18 -28.83 -0.76
N THR A 7 14.09 -28.65 0.21
CA THR A 7 14.43 -27.32 0.75
C THR A 7 15.03 -26.41 -0.33
N GLN A 8 15.96 -26.92 -1.14
CA GLN A 8 16.59 -26.13 -2.21
C GLN A 8 15.56 -25.70 -3.26
N GLN A 9 14.62 -26.57 -3.62
CA GLN A 9 13.53 -26.23 -4.53
C GLN A 9 12.64 -25.11 -3.98
N GLU A 10 12.31 -25.14 -2.69
CA GLU A 10 11.50 -24.08 -2.06
C GLU A 10 12.25 -22.73 -1.96
N PHE A 11 13.58 -22.76 -1.91
CA PHE A 11 14.41 -21.55 -1.98
C PHE A 11 14.49 -20.96 -3.38
N SER A 12 14.65 -21.79 -4.42
CA SER A 12 14.59 -21.29 -5.81
C SER A 12 13.21 -20.70 -6.15
N LYS A 13 12.13 -21.30 -5.63
CA LYS A 13 10.78 -20.71 -5.76
C LYS A 13 10.67 -19.37 -5.01
N LEU A 14 11.24 -19.27 -3.80
CA LEU A 14 11.25 -18.04 -3.02
C LEU A 14 12.00 -16.92 -3.75
N GLU A 15 13.19 -17.22 -4.30
CA GLU A 15 13.98 -16.29 -5.11
C GLU A 15 13.16 -15.74 -6.28
N GLN A 16 12.57 -16.64 -7.10
CA GLN A 16 11.73 -16.24 -8.23
C GLN A 16 10.55 -15.37 -7.78
N ARG A 17 9.91 -15.71 -6.66
CA ARG A 17 8.77 -14.98 -6.13
C ARG A 17 9.15 -13.58 -5.64
N LEU A 18 10.33 -13.42 -5.03
CA LEU A 18 10.86 -12.13 -4.63
C LEU A 18 11.14 -11.23 -5.85
N ILE A 19 11.78 -11.77 -6.88
CA ILE A 19 12.06 -11.05 -8.13
C ILE A 19 10.74 -10.59 -8.78
N GLN A 20 9.78 -11.50 -8.92
CA GLN A 20 8.48 -11.20 -9.50
C GLN A 20 7.77 -10.09 -8.71
N THR A 21 7.74 -10.21 -7.38
CA THR A 21 7.09 -9.21 -6.51
C THR A 21 7.78 -7.85 -6.58
N ALA A 22 9.11 -7.80 -6.70
CA ALA A 22 9.87 -6.58 -6.87
C ALA A 22 9.57 -5.89 -8.22
N ASP A 23 9.45 -6.67 -9.30
CA ASP A 23 9.11 -6.17 -10.63
C ASP A 23 7.67 -5.68 -10.70
N ASP A 24 6.72 -6.43 -10.13
CA ASP A 24 5.33 -6.04 -10.02
C ASP A 24 5.18 -4.74 -9.22
N ALA A 25 5.91 -4.60 -8.10
CA ALA A 25 5.93 -3.36 -7.30
C ALA A 25 6.43 -2.18 -8.12
N THR A 26 7.55 -2.38 -8.81
CA THR A 26 8.18 -1.33 -9.62
C THR A 26 7.28 -0.91 -10.78
N ASN A 27 6.62 -1.86 -11.44
CA ASN A 27 5.71 -1.60 -12.54
C ASN A 27 4.41 -0.95 -12.07
N CYS A 28 3.84 -1.41 -10.96
CA CYS A 28 2.69 -0.78 -10.31
C CYS A 28 2.97 0.70 -9.97
N LEU A 29 4.13 1.01 -9.38
CA LEU A 29 4.53 2.38 -9.08
C LEU A 29 4.73 3.24 -10.34
N LYS A 30 5.16 2.66 -11.47
CA LYS A 30 5.23 3.38 -12.76
C LYS A 30 3.82 3.70 -13.27
N VAL A 31 2.91 2.73 -13.25
CA VAL A 31 1.49 2.93 -13.63
C VAL A 31 0.87 4.01 -12.76
N LEU A 32 1.08 3.94 -11.44
CA LEU A 32 0.59 4.94 -10.50
C LEU A 32 1.06 6.36 -10.85
N LYS A 33 2.34 6.54 -11.19
CA LYS A 33 2.85 7.85 -11.62
C LYS A 33 2.14 8.38 -12.88
N GLY A 34 1.74 7.49 -13.79
CA GLY A 34 0.92 7.82 -14.95
C GLY A 34 -0.49 8.24 -14.54
N ASN A 35 -1.15 7.42 -13.72
CA ASN A 35 -2.51 7.68 -13.24
C ASN A 35 -2.62 8.98 -12.43
N LEU A 36 -1.62 9.30 -11.60
CA LEU A 36 -1.56 10.58 -10.88
C LEU A 36 -1.40 11.76 -11.85
N SER A 37 -0.60 11.60 -12.90
CA SER A 37 -0.46 12.62 -13.96
C SER A 37 -1.78 12.88 -14.69
N GLU A 38 -2.52 11.80 -14.97
CA GLU A 38 -3.84 11.88 -15.60
C GLU A 38 -4.87 12.52 -14.66
N PHE A 39 -4.89 12.12 -13.38
CA PHE A 39 -5.71 12.74 -12.34
C PHE A 39 -5.43 14.25 -12.26
N ASP A 40 -4.16 14.64 -12.15
CA ASP A 40 -3.77 16.06 -12.09
C ASP A 40 -4.28 16.84 -13.30
N SER A 41 -4.20 16.26 -14.50
CA SER A 41 -4.69 16.86 -15.74
C SER A 41 -6.22 17.03 -15.73
N ARG A 42 -6.96 15.99 -15.34
CA ARG A 42 -8.44 16.00 -15.24
C ARG A 42 -8.94 17.03 -14.24
N HIS A 43 -8.23 17.18 -13.12
CA HIS A 43 -8.57 18.13 -12.05
C HIS A 43 -7.95 19.53 -12.23
N LYS A 44 -7.31 19.79 -13.38
CA LYS A 44 -6.69 21.09 -13.73
C LYS A 44 -5.62 21.54 -12.74
N LEU A 45 -4.90 20.58 -12.17
CA LEU A 45 -3.76 20.80 -11.28
C LEU A 45 -2.50 20.95 -12.14
N PHE A 46 -2.13 22.19 -12.48
CA PHE A 46 -1.03 22.46 -13.43
C PHE A 46 0.26 23.01 -12.80
N PHE A 47 0.26 23.30 -11.49
CA PHE A 47 1.38 23.97 -10.81
C PHE A 47 1.85 23.24 -9.54
N VAL A 48 2.06 23.96 -8.44
CA VAL A 48 2.88 23.56 -7.26
C VAL A 48 2.24 22.46 -6.40
N ASN A 49 0.93 22.23 -6.51
CA ASN A 49 0.18 21.33 -5.63
C ASN A 49 -0.42 20.13 -6.39
N THR A 50 0.32 19.59 -7.35
CA THR A 50 -0.06 18.35 -8.05
C THR A 50 0.07 17.14 -7.13
N SER A 51 -0.85 16.19 -7.25
CA SER A 51 -0.83 14.93 -6.50
C SER A 51 0.45 14.15 -6.80
N LYS A 52 0.88 14.14 -8.07
CA LYS A 52 2.12 13.51 -8.51
C LYS A 52 3.36 14.11 -7.85
N PHE A 53 3.42 15.43 -7.70
CA PHE A 53 4.54 16.08 -7.02
C PHE A 53 4.53 15.79 -5.52
N TYR A 54 3.36 15.88 -4.88
CA TYR A 54 3.18 15.62 -3.46
C TYR A 54 3.62 14.20 -3.07
N LEU A 55 3.23 13.18 -3.84
CA LEU A 55 3.54 11.78 -3.55
C LEU A 55 4.90 11.31 -4.08
N ARG A 56 5.67 12.19 -4.73
CA ARG A 56 6.92 11.80 -5.42
C ARG A 56 7.93 11.13 -4.50
N SER A 57 8.08 11.63 -3.28
CA SER A 57 9.01 11.08 -2.29
C SER A 57 8.61 9.68 -1.87
N ASP A 58 7.33 9.48 -1.54
CA ASP A 58 6.81 8.19 -1.06
C ASP A 58 6.84 7.14 -2.17
N ILE A 59 6.54 7.52 -3.41
CA ILE A 59 6.70 6.65 -4.59
C ILE A 59 8.17 6.21 -4.75
N ARG A 60 9.12 7.13 -4.52
CA ARG A 60 10.54 6.79 -4.58
C ARG A 60 10.92 5.84 -3.46
N ALA A 61 10.52 6.13 -2.22
CA ALA A 61 10.79 5.27 -1.08
C ALA A 61 10.22 3.85 -1.31
N ALA A 62 8.99 3.72 -1.80
CA ALA A 62 8.39 2.43 -2.13
C ALA A 62 9.19 1.68 -3.22
N LYS A 63 9.71 2.39 -4.23
CA LYS A 63 10.57 1.80 -5.27
C LYS A 63 11.92 1.34 -4.70
N ASP A 64 12.51 2.14 -3.82
CA ASP A 64 13.77 1.80 -3.17
C ASP A 64 13.59 0.52 -2.32
N ARG A 65 12.48 0.39 -1.59
CA ARG A 65 12.11 -0.84 -0.86
C ARG A 65 11.82 -2.04 -1.76
N ALA A 66 11.18 -1.83 -2.91
CA ALA A 66 11.04 -2.88 -3.91
C ALA A 66 12.41 -3.37 -4.44
N SER A 67 13.44 -2.53 -4.42
CA SER A 67 14.80 -2.93 -4.79
C SER A 67 15.46 -3.76 -3.69
N GLU A 68 15.07 -3.57 -2.41
CA GLU A 68 15.50 -4.44 -1.31
C GLU A 68 14.95 -5.87 -1.44
N LEU A 69 13.72 -6.06 -1.96
CA LEU A 69 13.20 -7.39 -2.30
C LEU A 69 14.10 -8.09 -3.33
N ARG A 70 14.55 -7.36 -4.34
CA ARG A 70 15.46 -7.89 -5.36
C ARG A 70 16.84 -8.19 -4.77
N ALA A 71 17.33 -7.36 -3.86
CA ALA A 71 18.58 -7.62 -3.15
C ALA A 71 18.49 -8.90 -2.30
N ALA A 72 17.37 -9.12 -1.60
CA ALA A 72 17.13 -10.35 -0.85
C ALA A 72 17.07 -11.59 -1.76
N ALA A 73 16.49 -11.47 -2.96
CA ALA A 73 16.53 -12.54 -3.96
C ALA A 73 17.96 -12.86 -4.40
N ASN A 74 18.77 -11.84 -4.68
CA ASN A 74 20.18 -12.04 -5.06
C ASN A 74 20.98 -12.71 -3.94
N GLN A 75 20.72 -12.37 -2.67
CA GLN A 75 21.35 -13.06 -1.53
C GLN A 75 20.99 -14.54 -1.49
N ILE A 76 19.75 -14.91 -1.80
CA ILE A 76 19.35 -16.33 -1.92
C ILE A 76 20.10 -17.02 -3.06
N ALA A 77 20.23 -16.35 -4.22
CA ALA A 77 20.91 -16.91 -5.39
C ALA A 77 22.43 -17.09 -5.17
N GLU A 78 23.04 -16.22 -4.37
CA GLU A 78 24.47 -16.27 -4.02
C GLU A 78 24.78 -17.29 -2.91
N CYS A 79 23.79 -17.72 -2.13
CA CYS A 79 23.98 -18.69 -1.06
C CYS A 79 24.15 -20.13 -1.59
N GLU A 80 25.24 -20.78 -1.19
CA GLU A 80 25.51 -22.18 -1.54
C GLU A 80 24.54 -23.17 -0.86
N ALA A 81 23.92 -22.78 0.26
CA ALA A 81 22.97 -23.58 1.00
C ALA A 81 21.78 -22.76 1.52
N PRO A 82 20.59 -23.36 1.64
CA PRO A 82 19.42 -22.73 2.26
C PRO A 82 19.68 -22.31 3.71
N SER A 83 19.41 -21.05 4.05
CA SER A 83 19.72 -20.50 5.37
C SER A 83 18.65 -19.54 5.93
N GLU A 84 18.60 -19.48 7.26
CA GLU A 84 17.56 -18.75 8.02
C GLU A 84 17.72 -17.22 7.90
N SER A 85 18.95 -16.73 7.75
CA SER A 85 19.27 -15.32 7.57
C SER A 85 18.60 -14.72 6.33
N GLU A 86 18.57 -15.44 5.23
CA GLU A 86 18.08 -15.03 3.91
C GLU A 86 16.56 -15.05 3.89
N ILE A 87 15.95 -16.03 4.56
CA ILE A 87 14.52 -16.02 4.84
C ILE A 87 14.15 -14.81 5.69
N THR A 88 14.91 -14.53 6.74
CA THR A 88 14.65 -13.38 7.62
C THR A 88 14.82 -12.06 6.86
N ALA A 89 15.84 -11.95 6.01
CA ALA A 89 16.05 -10.82 5.12
C ALA A 89 14.88 -10.66 4.13
N SER A 90 14.43 -11.74 3.52
CA SER A 90 13.28 -11.77 2.60
C SER A 90 12.00 -11.32 3.28
N ARG A 91 11.73 -11.81 4.50
CA ARG A 91 10.59 -11.41 5.32
C ARG A 91 10.64 -9.93 5.69
N SER A 92 11.81 -9.46 6.12
CA SER A 92 12.04 -8.05 6.47
C SER A 92 11.81 -7.13 5.26
N ALA A 93 12.38 -7.47 4.10
CA ALA A 93 12.21 -6.70 2.86
C ALA A 93 10.74 -6.67 2.39
N MET A 94 10.02 -7.78 2.53
CA MET A 94 8.58 -7.85 2.26
C MET A 94 7.79 -6.89 3.14
N HIS A 95 8.00 -6.92 4.46
CA HIS A 95 7.33 -6.00 5.38
C HIS A 95 7.68 -4.54 5.09
N ALA A 96 8.96 -4.24 4.90
CA ALA A 96 9.42 -2.88 4.60
C ALA A 96 8.82 -2.31 3.31
N THR A 97 8.60 -3.16 2.30
CA THR A 97 7.93 -2.77 1.05
C THR A 97 6.44 -2.55 1.26
N ALA A 98 5.76 -3.46 1.96
CA ALA A 98 4.33 -3.33 2.28
C ALA A 98 4.05 -2.07 3.10
N ASP A 99 4.89 -1.77 4.09
CA ASP A 99 4.78 -0.57 4.92
C ASP A 99 4.96 0.71 4.11
N ALA A 100 5.93 0.74 3.18
CA ALA A 100 6.14 1.89 2.30
C ALA A 100 4.94 2.15 1.37
N LEU A 101 4.32 1.09 0.85
CA LEU A 101 3.11 1.20 0.01
C LEU A 101 1.89 1.64 0.83
N ASN A 102 1.77 1.18 2.08
CA ASN A 102 0.74 1.63 3.00
C ASN A 102 0.93 3.11 3.41
N GLU A 103 2.17 3.56 3.60
CA GLU A 103 2.49 4.96 3.84
C GLU A 103 2.16 5.83 2.62
N LEU A 104 2.47 5.37 1.42
CA LEU A 104 2.06 6.04 0.19
C LEU A 104 0.53 6.25 0.11
N ALA A 105 -0.27 5.23 0.47
CA ALA A 105 -1.72 5.37 0.56
C ALA A 105 -2.16 6.35 1.68
N ARG A 106 -1.45 6.38 2.81
CA ARG A 106 -1.70 7.34 3.91
C ARG A 106 -1.36 8.77 3.51
N SER A 107 -0.30 8.98 2.75
CA SER A 107 0.07 10.28 2.17
C SER A 107 -0.97 10.76 1.17
N ALA A 108 -1.51 9.86 0.33
CA ALA A 108 -2.59 10.17 -0.60
C ALA A 108 -3.86 10.64 0.14
N ARG A 109 -4.28 9.92 1.18
CA ARG A 109 -5.35 10.36 2.10
C ARG A 109 -5.11 11.75 2.67
N THR A 110 -3.87 12.00 3.07
CA THR A 110 -3.49 13.28 3.68
C THR A 110 -3.55 14.41 2.67
N TYR A 111 -3.14 14.15 1.43
CA TYR A 111 -3.30 15.08 0.31
C TYR A 111 -4.77 15.42 0.08
N ASP A 112 -5.64 14.40 -0.02
CA ASP A 112 -7.07 14.63 -0.22
C ASP A 112 -7.67 15.46 0.91
N LYS A 113 -7.36 15.14 2.18
CA LYS A 113 -7.83 15.92 3.34
C LYS A 113 -7.41 17.39 3.27
N LYS A 114 -6.18 17.69 2.84
CA LYS A 114 -5.69 19.08 2.71
C LYS A 114 -6.41 19.82 1.58
N ASN A 115 -6.62 19.14 0.45
CA ASN A 115 -7.23 19.73 -0.75
C ASN A 115 -8.76 19.83 -0.69
N LEU A 116 -9.43 18.94 0.06
CA LEU A 116 -10.87 19.04 0.34
C LEU A 116 -11.17 20.15 1.34
N LYS A 117 -10.32 20.32 2.38
CA LYS A 117 -10.46 21.41 3.36
C LYS A 117 -10.24 22.79 2.74
N SER A 118 -9.33 22.90 1.77
CA SER A 118 -9.04 24.16 1.07
C SER A 118 -10.13 24.56 0.05
N LYS A 119 -10.93 23.60 -0.46
CA LYS A 119 -12.03 23.85 -1.42
C LYS A 119 -13.38 24.26 -0.80
N GLY A 120 -13.50 24.42 0.53
CA GLY A 120 -14.65 25.12 1.11
C GLY A 120 -15.38 24.53 2.32
N ILE A 121 -14.74 23.72 3.17
CA ILE A 121 -15.28 23.41 4.52
C ILE A 121 -14.29 23.89 5.59
N THR A 122 -13.85 25.14 5.46
CA THR A 122 -13.27 25.93 6.56
C THR A 122 -14.32 26.91 7.13
N GLY A 123 -15.60 26.74 6.80
CA GLY A 123 -16.68 27.65 7.20
C GLY A 123 -17.46 27.29 8.48
N ILE A 124 -17.37 26.07 9.02
CA ILE A 124 -18.35 25.63 10.05
C ILE A 124 -17.75 24.73 11.14
N VAL A 125 -16.50 24.96 11.56
CA VAL A 125 -15.96 24.24 12.75
C VAL A 125 -15.43 25.22 13.80
N THR A 126 -16.31 26.13 14.24
CA THR A 126 -16.22 26.74 15.59
C THR A 126 -17.59 27.27 16.00
N THR A 127 -18.58 26.38 16.16
CA THR A 127 -19.77 26.70 16.95
C THR A 127 -20.20 25.44 17.68
N LEU A 128 -19.50 25.11 18.75
CA LEU A 128 -19.97 24.23 19.82
C LEU A 128 -19.00 24.32 21.01
N CYS A 129 -19.00 25.49 21.68
CA CYS A 129 -18.63 25.64 23.08
C CYS A 129 -19.49 26.75 23.71
N GLY A 130 -20.72 26.37 24.07
CA GLY A 130 -21.45 26.80 25.26
C GLY A 130 -21.63 28.29 25.59
N GLY A 131 -22.88 28.77 25.48
CA GLY A 131 -23.51 29.43 26.63
C GLY A 131 -24.10 30.84 26.47
N LYS A 132 -25.44 30.89 26.44
CA LYS A 132 -26.36 31.91 27.02
C LYS A 132 -26.81 33.12 26.18
N LYS A 133 -28.10 33.03 25.77
CA LYS A 133 -29.20 34.02 25.68
C LYS A 133 -28.87 35.52 25.57
N GLN A 134 -29.34 36.22 24.52
CA GLN A 134 -30.64 36.95 24.45
C GLN A 134 -30.77 37.82 23.17
N ALA A 135 -32.04 37.99 22.76
CA ALA A 135 -32.68 39.15 22.09
C ALA A 135 -32.44 39.47 20.58
N LYS A 136 -33.40 38.99 19.78
CA LYS A 136 -34.31 39.72 18.85
C LYS A 136 -33.74 40.84 17.94
N LYS A 137 -33.76 40.61 16.62
CA LYS A 137 -34.37 41.54 15.65
C LYS A 137 -34.77 40.82 14.34
N GLU A 138 -36.03 41.01 13.98
CA GLU A 138 -36.68 40.56 12.74
C GLU A 138 -36.18 41.37 11.54
N THR A 139 -36.06 40.75 10.36
CA THR A 139 -36.50 41.32 9.06
C THR A 139 -36.75 40.17 8.07
N LYS A 140 -37.75 40.37 7.21
CA LYS A 140 -38.60 39.40 6.51
C LYS A 140 -38.06 38.88 5.17
N THR A 141 -38.65 37.76 4.74
CA THR A 141 -38.95 37.29 3.36
C THR A 141 -37.77 36.94 2.44
N SER A 142 -37.68 35.70 1.92
CA SER A 142 -38.59 35.19 0.87
C SER A 142 -38.53 33.65 0.75
N LYS A 143 -39.43 33.12 -0.09
CA LYS A 143 -40.11 31.82 -0.02
C LYS A 143 -39.71 30.91 -1.19
N GLY A 144 -39.53 29.61 -0.90
CA GLY A 144 -39.57 28.48 -1.85
C GLY A 144 -38.23 28.16 -2.53
N LYS A 145 -37.80 26.91 -2.71
CA LYS A 145 -38.56 25.65 -2.87
C LYS A 145 -37.54 24.50 -2.86
N ASP A 146 -37.70 23.48 -2.02
CA ASP A 146 -36.99 22.20 -2.15
C ASP A 146 -37.45 21.48 -3.44
N PRO A 147 -36.65 20.58 -4.02
CA PRO A 147 -36.73 19.18 -3.56
C PRO A 147 -35.40 18.41 -3.57
N ALA A 148 -35.45 17.29 -2.82
CA ALA A 148 -34.64 16.07 -2.95
C ALA A 148 -33.16 16.22 -2.55
N GLY A 149 -32.70 15.67 -1.43
CA GLY A 149 -32.83 14.26 -1.10
C GLY A 149 -31.78 13.48 -1.88
N MET A 150 -30.53 13.48 -1.38
CA MET A 150 -29.49 12.55 -1.83
C MET A 150 -28.90 11.88 -0.60
N ASP A 151 -29.68 10.92 -0.13
CA ASP A 151 -29.26 9.70 0.54
C ASP A 151 -28.02 9.09 -0.15
N ASN A 152 -26.83 9.42 0.35
CA ASN A 152 -25.63 8.67 0.00
C ASN A 152 -25.55 7.41 0.88
N ASN A 153 -26.49 6.50 0.65
CA ASN A 153 -26.39 5.13 1.12
C ASN A 153 -25.81 4.28 -0.02
N ARG A 154 -24.53 3.92 0.14
CA ARG A 154 -23.91 2.61 -0.12
C ARG A 154 -24.20 1.84 -1.44
N VAL A 155 -23.15 1.11 -1.82
CA VAL A 155 -23.13 -0.17 -2.58
C VAL A 155 -22.66 -0.02 -4.02
N GLY A 156 -21.75 -0.92 -4.37
CA GLY A 156 -20.99 -0.92 -5.61
C GLY A 156 -21.85 -1.08 -6.85
N SER A 157 -21.27 -0.64 -7.96
CA SER A 157 -21.66 -1.11 -9.27
C SER A 157 -20.37 -1.35 -10.04
N GLU A 158 -19.95 -2.62 -10.05
CA GLU A 158 -19.26 -3.20 -11.19
C GLU A 158 -19.98 -2.77 -12.47
N GLY A 159 -19.26 -2.18 -13.43
CA GLY A 159 -19.77 -2.09 -14.81
C GLY A 159 -19.50 -0.81 -15.59
N ILE A 160 -19.17 0.31 -14.95
CA ILE A 160 -18.67 1.52 -15.64
C ILE A 160 -17.52 2.04 -14.79
N LEU A 161 -16.29 2.00 -15.32
CA LEU A 161 -15.10 2.53 -14.63
C LEU A 161 -15.27 4.05 -14.48
N ARG A 162 -15.95 4.47 -13.41
CA ARG A 162 -15.98 5.86 -12.97
C ARG A 162 -14.54 6.28 -12.75
N ALA A 163 -14.17 7.44 -13.31
CA ALA A 163 -12.90 8.05 -13.03
C ALA A 163 -12.73 8.25 -11.52
N PRO A 164 -11.58 7.87 -10.92
CA PRO A 164 -11.32 8.15 -9.52
C PRO A 164 -11.42 9.64 -9.24
N ASP A 165 -12.16 10.02 -8.20
CA ASP A 165 -12.39 11.43 -7.86
C ASP A 165 -11.45 11.93 -6.75
N THR A 166 -10.68 11.03 -6.14
CA THR A 166 -9.68 11.34 -5.10
C THR A 166 -8.33 10.68 -5.39
N VAL A 167 -7.27 11.25 -4.82
CA VAL A 167 -5.91 10.70 -4.97
C VAL A 167 -5.76 9.38 -4.23
N GLU A 168 -6.38 9.23 -3.06
CA GLU A 168 -6.46 7.95 -2.35
C GLU A 168 -7.09 6.88 -3.23
N GLU A 169 -8.19 7.17 -3.92
CA GLU A 169 -8.86 6.20 -4.79
C GLU A 169 -7.95 5.79 -5.96
N VAL A 170 -7.23 6.75 -6.58
CA VAL A 170 -6.22 6.45 -7.61
C VAL A 170 -5.14 5.52 -7.06
N VAL A 171 -4.59 5.83 -5.88
CA VAL A 171 -3.51 5.04 -5.27
C VAL A 171 -4.01 3.65 -4.89
N THR A 172 -5.10 3.55 -4.15
CA THR A 172 -5.64 2.28 -3.65
C THR A 172 -6.07 1.36 -4.77
N THR A 173 -6.74 1.88 -5.80
CA THR A 173 -7.15 1.10 -6.99
C THR A 173 -5.93 0.65 -7.79
N THR A 174 -4.95 1.53 -8.02
CA THR A 174 -3.74 1.14 -8.75
C THR A 174 -2.94 0.07 -8.00
N LEU A 175 -2.84 0.19 -6.67
CA LEU A 175 -2.17 -0.81 -5.85
C LEU A 175 -2.95 -2.13 -5.82
N SER A 176 -4.29 -2.12 -5.73
CA SER A 176 -5.07 -3.36 -5.74
C SER A 176 -4.98 -4.09 -7.09
N ASP A 177 -5.00 -3.34 -8.20
CA ASP A 177 -5.09 -3.91 -9.54
C ASP A 177 -3.75 -4.45 -10.03
N CYS A 178 -2.66 -3.81 -9.62
CA CYS A 178 -1.31 -4.18 -10.06
C CYS A 178 -0.54 -5.01 -9.01
N PHE A 179 -1.12 -5.29 -7.83
CA PHE A 179 -0.39 -5.90 -6.72
C PHE A 179 -1.13 -7.05 -6.01
N SER A 180 -1.08 -8.25 -6.58
CA SER A 180 -1.49 -9.49 -5.91
C SER A 180 -0.35 -10.19 -5.14
N GLY A 181 0.90 -9.84 -5.45
CA GLY A 181 2.08 -10.66 -5.15
C GLY A 181 2.43 -10.84 -3.67
N PHE A 182 2.02 -9.96 -2.75
CA PHE A 182 2.41 -10.05 -1.34
C PHE A 182 1.85 -11.28 -0.63
N ARG A 183 0.60 -11.67 -0.90
CA ARG A 183 0.00 -12.84 -0.24
C ARG A 183 0.71 -14.12 -0.63
N GLU A 184 1.03 -14.22 -1.92
CA GLU A 184 1.74 -15.36 -2.48
C GLU A 184 3.19 -15.40 -1.99
N LEU A 185 3.87 -14.25 -1.92
CA LEU A 185 5.21 -14.15 -1.35
C LEU A 185 5.23 -14.50 0.15
N GLN A 186 4.27 -13.99 0.93
CA GLN A 186 4.13 -14.31 2.34
C GLN A 186 3.93 -15.82 2.57
N HIS A 187 3.10 -16.45 1.75
CA HIS A 187 2.90 -17.91 1.79
C HIS A 187 4.19 -18.66 1.42
N GLN A 188 4.92 -18.21 0.40
CA GLN A 188 6.17 -18.84 -0.01
C GLN A 188 7.24 -18.70 1.07
N ILE A 189 7.40 -17.52 1.68
CA ILE A 189 8.31 -17.29 2.82
C ILE A 189 7.98 -18.26 3.97
N ALA A 190 6.72 -18.36 4.38
CA ALA A 190 6.30 -19.28 5.42
C ALA A 190 6.50 -20.76 5.06
N THR A 191 6.43 -21.11 3.78
CA THR A 191 6.68 -22.48 3.28
C THR A 191 8.18 -22.80 3.32
N SER A 192 9.02 -21.89 2.84
CA SER A 192 10.48 -21.99 2.91
C SER A 192 10.97 -22.08 4.37
N GLU A 193 10.36 -21.33 5.29
CA GLU A 193 10.64 -21.41 6.74
C GLU A 193 10.38 -22.79 7.32
N LYS A 194 9.19 -23.35 7.03
CA LYS A 194 8.82 -24.69 7.49
C LYS A 194 9.73 -25.76 6.90
N SER A 195 10.24 -25.56 5.69
CA SER A 195 11.19 -26.48 5.06
C SER A 195 12.58 -26.46 5.72
N LEU A 196 12.93 -25.38 6.42
CA LEU A 196 14.18 -25.26 7.20
C LEU A 196 14.07 -25.80 8.62
N SER A 197 12.89 -25.74 9.27
CA SER A 197 12.75 -26.14 10.68
C SER A 197 13.32 -27.53 11.03
N PRO A 198 13.20 -28.57 10.17
CA PRO A 198 13.79 -29.88 10.43
C PRO A 198 15.32 -29.94 10.30
N LEU A 199 15.95 -29.01 9.57
CA LEU A 199 17.41 -28.97 9.36
C LEU A 199 18.17 -28.51 10.61
N PHE A 200 17.53 -27.70 11.47
CA PHE A 200 18.12 -27.18 12.70
C PHE A 200 17.70 -27.94 13.97
N ALA A 201 16.66 -28.79 13.89
CA ALA A 201 16.23 -29.61 15.02
C ALA A 201 17.14 -30.83 15.30
N ASP A 202 17.88 -31.31 14.28
CA ASP A 202 18.77 -32.48 14.42
C ASP A 202 20.14 -32.14 15.04
N SER A 203 20.47 -30.86 15.27
CA SER A 203 21.78 -30.46 15.83
C SER A 203 21.82 -30.37 17.36
N THR A 204 20.78 -30.81 18.07
CA THR A 204 20.69 -30.70 19.55
C THR A 204 20.53 -32.04 20.28
N ASN A 205 20.95 -33.15 19.68
CA ASN A 205 21.09 -34.41 20.42
C ASN A 205 22.55 -34.63 20.82
N PRO A 206 22.96 -34.34 22.07
CA PRO A 206 24.20 -34.89 22.59
C PRO A 206 24.01 -36.41 22.68
N ALA A 207 24.79 -37.14 21.88
CA ALA A 207 24.95 -38.57 22.04
C ALA A 207 25.60 -38.85 23.40
N GLU A 208 24.77 -39.09 24.42
CA GLU A 208 25.19 -39.86 25.58
C GLU A 208 25.21 -41.34 25.15
N SER A 209 26.40 -41.87 24.93
CA SER A 209 26.64 -43.31 24.92
C SER A 209 27.81 -43.58 25.86
N SER A 210 27.45 -44.09 27.04
CA SER A 210 28.29 -44.74 28.03
C SER A 210 28.90 -46.05 27.52
#